data_AF-A0A1F0VVB9-F1
#
_entry.id   AF-A0A1F0VVB9-F1
#
_cell.length_a   1.000
_cell.length_b   1.000
_cell.length_c   1.000
_cell.angle_alpha   90.00
_cell.angle_beta   90.00
_cell.angle_gamma   90.00
#
_symmetry.space_group_name_H-M   'P 1'
#
loop_
_entity.id
_entity.type
_entity.pdbx_description
1 polymer ?
#
loop_
_entity_poly.entity_id
_entity_poly.type
_entity_poly.pdbx_seq_one_letter_code
_entity_poly.pdbx_strand_id
1 'polypeptide(L)'
;MRAEFLEKWHKRSVLSWKELAQHPKHGLGSEFIPASAIIPQIPRQFQDVERFRVYRHKGNLPFAGWKDGEVFYVIWIEKAYNELYEH
;
A
#
# COMPACT_ATOMS: atom_id res chain seq x y z
N MET A 1 -8.98 10.61 -14.75
CA MET A 1 -7.56 10.61 -14.33
C MET A 1 -7.36 10.70 -12.81
N ARG A 2 -8.08 11.56 -12.07
CA ARG A 2 -8.08 11.60 -10.58
C ARG A 2 -9.15 10.71 -9.92
N ALA A 3 -10.24 10.43 -10.63
CA ALA A 3 -11.39 9.70 -10.09
C ALA A 3 -11.06 8.25 -9.67
N GLU A 4 -10.34 7.48 -10.50
CA GLU A 4 -10.08 6.06 -10.23
C GLU A 4 -9.24 5.83 -8.95
N PHE A 5 -8.27 6.71 -8.68
CA PHE A 5 -7.47 6.67 -7.45
C PHE A 5 -8.37 6.86 -6.22
N LEU A 6 -9.21 7.90 -6.23
CA LEU A 6 -10.13 8.22 -5.13
C LEU A 6 -11.22 7.17 -4.97
N GLU A 7 -11.70 6.57 -6.07
CA GLU A 7 -12.73 5.54 -6.05
C GLU A 7 -12.24 4.26 -5.35
N LYS A 8 -11.03 3.80 -5.65
CA LYS A 8 -10.43 2.66 -4.93
C LYS A 8 -10.21 2.96 -3.45
N TRP A 9 -9.87 4.20 -3.09
CA TRP A 9 -9.76 4.61 -1.69
C TRP A 9 -11.11 4.58 -0.98
N HIS A 10 -12.13 5.17 -1.61
CA HIS A 10 -13.48 5.19 -1.05
C HIS A 10 -14.03 3.76 -0.84
N LYS A 11 -13.82 2.88 -1.81
CA LYS A 11 -14.19 1.45 -1.69
C LYS A 11 -13.51 0.76 -0.50
N ARG A 12 -12.28 1.15 -0.15
CA ARG A 12 -11.59 0.60 1.04
C ARG A 12 -12.04 1.27 2.33
N SER A 13 -12.35 2.56 2.33
CA SER A 13 -12.67 3.31 3.55
C SER A 13 -13.97 2.86 4.22
N VAL A 14 -14.84 2.15 3.51
CA VAL A 14 -16.09 1.61 4.03
C VAL A 14 -15.97 0.15 4.50
N LEU A 15 -14.79 -0.47 4.36
CA LEU A 15 -14.52 -1.85 4.75
C LEU A 15 -13.67 -1.89 6.02
N SER A 16 -13.94 -2.87 6.88
CA SER A 16 -13.06 -3.21 8.00
C SER A 16 -11.75 -3.82 7.52
N TRP A 17 -10.73 -3.81 8.39
CA TRP A 17 -9.47 -4.50 8.11
C TRP A 17 -9.64 -6.00 7.84
N LYS A 18 -10.61 -6.62 8.51
CA LYS A 18 -10.93 -8.05 8.33
C LYS A 18 -11.47 -8.31 6.93
N GLU A 19 -12.38 -7.46 6.44
CA GLU A 19 -12.92 -7.56 5.08
C GLU A 19 -11.82 -7.28 4.04
N LEU A 20 -11.00 -6.25 4.24
CA LEU A 20 -9.87 -5.94 3.36
C LEU A 20 -8.88 -7.11 3.24
N ALA A 21 -8.63 -7.84 4.31
CA ALA A 21 -7.74 -9.01 4.31
C ALA A 21 -8.28 -10.19 3.51
N GLN A 22 -9.59 -10.25 3.24
CA GLN A 22 -10.24 -11.32 2.47
C GLN A 22 -10.25 -11.04 0.96
N HIS A 23 -9.97 -9.81 0.54
CA HIS A 23 -9.91 -9.46 -0.87
C HIS A 23 -8.60 -9.89 -1.55
N PRO A 24 -8.60 -10.18 -2.86
CA PRO A 24 -7.38 -10.42 -3.63
C PRO A 24 -6.43 -9.21 -3.63
N LYS A 25 -5.12 -9.47 -3.64
CA LYS A 25 -4.08 -8.42 -3.61
C LYS A 25 -4.11 -7.43 -4.77
N HIS A 26 -4.53 -7.86 -5.96
CA HIS A 26 -4.72 -7.00 -7.13
C HIS A 26 -6.09 -6.28 -7.14
N GLY A 27 -7.01 -6.67 -6.24
CA GLY A 27 -8.28 -6.01 -6.01
C GLY A 27 -8.20 -4.96 -4.89
N LEU A 28 -8.99 -5.15 -3.84
CA LEU A 28 -9.00 -4.27 -2.66
C LEU A 28 -8.04 -4.74 -1.56
N GLY A 29 -7.54 -5.97 -1.64
CA GLY A 29 -6.64 -6.56 -0.66
C GLY A 29 -5.22 -6.02 -0.73
N SER A 30 -4.32 -6.68 0.01
CA SER A 30 -2.93 -6.26 0.15
C SER A 30 -1.97 -7.44 0.16
N GLU A 31 -0.69 -7.12 -0.01
CA GLU A 31 0.43 -8.02 0.23
C GLU A 31 1.45 -7.34 1.16
N PHE A 32 2.43 -8.10 1.66
CA PHE A 32 3.57 -7.54 2.37
C PHE A 32 4.81 -7.62 1.50
N ILE A 33 5.59 -6.54 1.48
CA ILE A 33 6.89 -6.45 0.83
C ILE A 33 7.96 -6.21 1.90
N PRO A 34 9.08 -6.95 1.89
CA PRO A 34 10.15 -6.75 2.86
C PRO A 34 10.78 -5.37 2.71
N ALA A 35 11.21 -4.77 3.81
CA ALA A 35 11.89 -3.47 3.81
C ALA A 35 13.14 -3.46 2.93
N SER A 36 13.84 -4.58 2.82
CA SER A 36 15.00 -4.74 1.94
C SER A 36 14.70 -4.63 0.45
N ALA A 37 13.43 -4.77 0.03
CA ALA A 37 13.02 -4.60 -1.36
C ALA A 37 12.56 -3.17 -1.69
N ILE A 38 12.45 -2.29 -0.70
CA ILE A 38 12.05 -0.89 -0.92
C ILE A 38 13.23 -0.12 -1.50
N ILE A 39 13.04 0.46 -2.69
CA ILE A 39 14.06 1.21 -3.43
C ILE A 39 14.28 2.60 -2.81
N PRO A 40 13.24 3.40 -2.50
CA PRO A 40 13.43 4.71 -1.87
C PRO A 40 13.95 4.59 -0.43
N GLN A 41 14.59 5.65 0.06
CA GLN A 41 15.02 5.72 1.45
C GLN A 41 13.84 5.54 2.41
N ILE A 42 13.97 4.59 3.33
CA ILE A 42 13.02 4.39 4.43
C ILE A 42 13.14 5.55 5.42
N PRO A 43 12.04 6.30 5.71
CA PRO A 43 12.08 7.37 6.69
C PRO A 43 12.53 6.86 8.05
N ARG A 44 13.27 7.69 8.81
CA ARG A 44 13.91 7.30 10.07
C ARG A 44 12.95 6.62 11.06
N GLN A 45 11.71 7.08 11.13
CA GLN A 45 10.68 6.56 12.05
C GLN A 45 10.24 5.12 11.72
N PHE A 46 10.56 4.61 10.55
CA PHE A 46 10.18 3.27 10.08
C PHE A 46 11.38 2.35 9.84
N GLN A 47 12.58 2.71 10.31
CA GLN A 47 13.79 1.90 10.06
C GLN A 47 13.74 0.50 10.68
N ASP A 48 13.02 0.33 11.78
CA ASP A 48 12.86 -0.96 12.46
C ASP A 48 11.71 -1.79 11.87
N VAL A 49 11.00 -1.30 10.86
CA VAL A 49 9.90 -2.02 10.21
C VAL A 49 10.47 -3.04 9.23
N GLU A 50 10.24 -4.33 9.49
CA GLU A 50 10.75 -5.41 8.64
C GLU A 50 10.05 -5.52 7.27
N ARG A 51 8.78 -5.12 7.21
CA ARG A 51 7.94 -5.25 6.00
C ARG A 51 6.84 -4.21 5.96
N PHE A 52 6.53 -3.75 4.75
CA PHE A 52 5.48 -2.78 4.49
C PHE A 52 4.27 -3.44 3.83
N ARG A 53 3.08 -3.00 4.19
CA ARG A 53 1.84 -3.46 3.56
C ARG A 53 1.61 -2.66 2.29
N VAL A 54 1.30 -3.36 1.22
CA VAL A 54 1.11 -2.80 -0.12
C VAL A 54 -0.33 -3.00 -0.58
N TYR A 55 -0.95 -1.93 -1.04
CA TYR A 55 -2.25 -1.92 -1.70
C TYR A 55 -2.11 -1.39 -3.11
N ARG A 56 -3.05 -1.77 -4.00
CA ARG A 56 -3.05 -1.35 -5.40
C ARG A 56 -4.03 -0.19 -5.63
N HIS A 57 -3.61 0.82 -6.38
CA HIS A 57 -4.42 1.96 -6.81
C HIS A 57 -4.68 1.90 -8.33
N LYS A 58 -4.67 3.05 -9.01
CA LYS A 58 -4.89 3.21 -10.45
C LYS A 58 -3.95 2.34 -11.27
N GLY A 59 -4.48 1.64 -12.27
CA GLY A 59 -3.66 0.84 -13.18
C GLY A 59 -2.80 -0.22 -12.50
N ASN A 60 -3.21 -0.70 -11.31
CA ASN A 60 -2.49 -1.68 -10.47
C ASN A 60 -1.14 -1.20 -9.89
N LEU A 61 -0.88 0.12 -9.92
CA LEU A 61 0.28 0.69 -9.24
C LEU A 61 0.12 0.56 -7.71
N PRO A 62 1.19 0.24 -6.96
CA PRO A 62 1.20 0.10 -5.52
C PRO A 62 1.27 1.44 -4.78
N PHE A 63 0.80 1.40 -3.55
CA PHE A 63 1.23 2.30 -2.49
C PHE A 63 1.57 1.45 -1.27
N ALA A 64 2.62 1.83 -0.55
CA ALA A 64 3.11 1.11 0.60
C ALA A 64 2.99 1.94 1.87
N GLY A 65 2.77 1.25 2.97
CA GLY A 65 2.59 1.88 4.25
C GLY A 65 2.66 0.91 5.41
N TRP A 66 2.39 1.46 6.59
CA TRP A 66 2.41 0.74 7.85
C TRP A 66 1.05 0.89 8.55
N LYS A 67 0.54 -0.21 9.10
CA LYS A 67 -0.72 -0.23 9.85
C LYS A 67 -0.41 -0.31 11.33
N ASP A 68 -0.96 0.63 12.09
CA ASP A 68 -0.90 0.67 13.55
C ASP A 68 -2.30 0.76 14.11
N GLY A 69 -2.72 -0.26 14.86
CA GLY A 69 -4.11 -0.38 15.27
C GLY A 69 -5.04 -0.17 14.07
N GLU A 70 -5.87 0.86 14.13
CA GLU A 70 -6.88 1.17 13.11
C GLU A 70 -6.40 2.19 12.05
N VAL A 71 -5.17 2.67 12.12
CA VAL A 71 -4.63 3.69 11.21
C VAL A 71 -3.67 3.04 10.21
N PHE A 72 -3.84 3.37 8.93
CA PHE A 72 -2.87 3.03 7.90
C PHE A 72 -2.13 4.28 7.42
N TYR A 73 -0.85 4.36 7.76
CA TYR A 73 0.04 5.42 7.34
C TYR A 73 0.57 5.11 5.95
N VAL A 74 0.13 5.89 4.96
CA VAL A 74 0.67 5.84 3.61
C VAL A 74 2.02 6.54 3.62
N ILE A 75 3.09 5.81 3.27
CA ILE A 75 4.45 6.34 3.27
C ILE A 75 4.88 6.65 1.85
N TRP A 76 4.54 5.79 0.89
CA TRP A 76 4.83 5.98 -0.52
C TRP A 76 3.64 5.68 -1.41
N ILE A 77 3.51 6.45 -2.49
CA ILE A 77 2.57 6.21 -3.57
C ILE A 77 3.39 6.10 -4.85
N GLU A 78 3.40 4.94 -5.47
CA GLU A 78 4.14 4.73 -6.70
C GLU A 78 3.42 5.40 -7.89
N LYS A 79 4.17 6.14 -8.70
CA LYS A 79 3.63 6.89 -9.86
C LYS A 79 3.93 6.19 -11.17
N ALA A 80 5.01 5.43 -11.24
CA ALA A 80 5.40 4.56 -12.34
C ALA A 80 5.97 3.24 -11.81
N TYR A 81 5.81 2.16 -12.56
CA TYR A 81 6.29 0.83 -12.17
C TYR A 81 7.79 0.84 -11.85
N ASN A 82 8.17 0.05 -10.83
CA ASN A 82 9.55 -0.14 -10.35
C ASN A 82 10.21 1.10 -9.73
N GLU A 83 9.45 2.11 -9.31
CA GLU A 83 9.97 3.21 -8.50
C GLU A 83 9.98 2.87 -6.99
N LEU A 84 9.12 1.96 -6.54
CA LEU A 84 8.98 1.59 -5.13
C LEU A 84 9.67 0.27 -4.78
N TYR A 85 9.45 -0.77 -5.59
CA TYR A 85 10.09 -2.09 -5.53
C TYR A 85 9.95 -2.77 -6.90
N GLU A 86 10.75 -3.80 -7.18
CA GLU A 86 10.63 -4.60 -8.42
C GLU A 86 9.35 -5.46 -8.39
N HIS A 87 8.46 -5.28 -9.36
CA HIS A 87 7.11 -5.89 -9.39
C HIS A 87 7.06 -7.37 -9.76
#